data_AF-A0A1H1IH42-F1
#
_entry.id   AF-A0A1H1IH42-F1
#
_cell.length_a   1.000
_cell.length_b   1.000
_cell.length_c   1.000
_cell.angle_alpha   90.00
_cell.angle_beta   90.00
_cell.angle_gamma   90.00
#
_symmetry.space_group_name_H-M   'P 1'
#
loop_
_entity.id
_entity.type
_entity.pdbx_description
1 polymer ?
#
loop_
_entity_poly.entity_id
_entity_poly.type
_entity_poly.pdbx_seq_one_letter_code
_entity_poly.pdbx_strand_id
1 'polypeptide(L)'
;MTTSYPLQWPAGRPRTAAHRRARANFTTSFAVARDNLLAEVKRLGGRNLVISTNVPLRQDGLPYASYRKIDDEGVAVYFTLDGEQMSFACDRWDRVEHNMHAIVKTIDALRGIARWGTGDMMKAAFTGFTALPSPTTVRTWREVLGVAADARDMSLVRAAYRVLASRHHPDKGGSHETMTELNAALAQAEKELNP
;
A
#
# COMPACT_ATOMS: atom_id res chain seq x y z
N MET A 1 -1.33 13.93 -0.73
CA MET A 1 -0.04 13.26 -1.04
C MET A 1 -0.19 11.78 -0.73
N THR A 2 0.28 10.88 -1.60
CA THR A 2 0.24 9.43 -1.36
C THR A 2 1.41 9.01 -0.46
N THR A 3 1.14 8.19 0.56
CA THR A 3 2.15 7.68 1.49
C THR A 3 2.52 6.22 1.19
N SER A 4 3.73 5.81 1.60
CA SER A 4 4.20 4.42 1.45
C SER A 4 3.59 3.46 2.47
N TYR A 5 3.09 4.00 3.59
CA TYR A 5 2.39 3.29 4.65
C TYR A 5 1.43 4.27 5.35
N PRO A 6 0.23 3.84 5.78
CA PRO A 6 -0.41 2.55 5.45
C PRO A 6 -0.78 2.47 3.97
N LEU A 7 -1.19 1.29 3.50
CA LEU A 7 -1.63 1.04 2.12
C LEU A 7 -2.75 2.00 1.71
N GLN A 8 -2.48 2.78 0.67
CA GLN A 8 -3.42 3.66 0.00
C GLN A 8 -3.94 2.95 -1.25
N TRP A 9 -5.13 2.37 -1.19
CA TRP A 9 -5.71 1.67 -2.34
C TRP A 9 -6.33 2.67 -3.36
N PRO A 10 -6.16 2.47 -4.68
CA PRO A 10 -6.72 3.40 -5.67
C PRO A 10 -8.26 3.44 -5.61
N ALA A 11 -8.83 4.65 -5.61
CA ALA A 11 -10.27 4.83 -5.58
C ALA A 11 -10.96 4.19 -6.79
N GLY A 12 -12.12 3.58 -6.57
CA GLY A 12 -12.90 2.91 -7.63
C GLY A 12 -12.37 1.53 -8.06
N ARG A 13 -11.22 1.07 -7.53
CA ARG A 13 -10.68 -0.25 -7.83
C ARG A 13 -11.15 -1.27 -6.78
N PRO A 14 -11.83 -2.36 -7.16
CA PRO A 14 -12.30 -3.35 -6.20
C PRO A 14 -11.14 -4.09 -5.53
N ARG A 15 -11.29 -4.39 -4.23
CA ARG A 15 -10.39 -5.29 -3.48
C ARG A 15 -10.71 -6.75 -3.81
N THR A 16 -9.69 -7.60 -3.78
CA THR A 16 -9.85 -9.05 -3.78
C THR A 16 -10.22 -9.52 -2.37
N ALA A 17 -11.39 -10.17 -2.25
CA ALA A 17 -11.82 -10.77 -0.99
C ALA A 17 -10.80 -11.80 -0.49
N ALA A 18 -10.53 -11.86 0.82
CA ALA A 18 -9.47 -12.70 1.40
C ALA A 18 -9.56 -14.17 0.97
N HIS A 19 -10.75 -14.75 0.91
CA HIS A 19 -10.97 -16.15 0.49
C HIS A 19 -10.72 -16.41 -1.01
N ARG A 20 -10.61 -15.36 -1.84
CA ARG A 20 -10.28 -15.45 -3.27
C ARG A 20 -8.79 -15.20 -3.55
N ARG A 21 -8.00 -14.86 -2.52
CA ARG A 21 -6.55 -14.71 -2.67
C ARG A 21 -5.92 -16.08 -2.90
N ALA A 22 -4.93 -16.14 -3.78
CA ALA A 22 -4.28 -17.40 -4.18
C ALA A 22 -2.78 -17.41 -3.85
N ARG A 23 -2.21 -18.61 -3.75
CA ARG A 23 -0.75 -18.76 -3.78
C ARG A 23 -0.24 -18.60 -5.20
N ALA A 24 0.77 -17.75 -5.37
CA ALA A 24 1.45 -17.62 -6.65
C ALA A 24 2.59 -18.65 -6.77
N ASN A 25 2.90 -19.05 -8.01
CA ASN A 25 4.07 -19.89 -8.34
C ASN A 25 5.32 -19.05 -8.65
N PHE A 26 5.37 -17.80 -8.18
CA PHE A 26 6.52 -16.93 -8.40
C PHE A 26 7.63 -17.27 -7.42
N THR A 27 8.88 -17.25 -7.91
CA THR A 27 10.07 -17.31 -7.06
C THR A 27 10.69 -15.93 -7.02
N THR A 28 10.24 -15.08 -6.10
CA THR A 28 10.75 -13.71 -5.96
C THR A 28 10.75 -13.28 -4.51
N SER A 29 11.76 -12.50 -4.11
CA SER A 29 11.81 -11.87 -2.79
C SER A 29 11.25 -10.47 -2.85
N PHE A 30 10.87 -9.91 -1.71
CA PHE A 30 10.41 -8.52 -1.62
C PHE A 30 11.42 -7.53 -2.23
N ALA A 31 12.70 -7.66 -1.88
CA ALA A 31 13.75 -6.78 -2.39
C ALA A 31 13.88 -6.86 -3.91
N VAL A 32 13.88 -8.07 -4.47
CA VAL A 32 13.95 -8.29 -5.93
C VAL A 32 12.72 -7.74 -6.62
N ALA A 33 11.52 -7.95 -6.08
CA ALA A 33 10.28 -7.40 -6.64
C ALA A 33 10.29 -5.87 -6.63
N ARG A 34 10.75 -5.25 -5.54
CA ARG A 34 10.88 -3.79 -5.39
C ARG A 34 11.87 -3.22 -6.40
N ASP A 35 13.05 -3.80 -6.50
CA ASP A 35 14.11 -3.29 -7.37
C ASP A 35 13.72 -3.43 -8.84
N ASN A 36 13.06 -4.54 -9.20
CA ASN A 36 12.49 -4.70 -10.54
C ASN A 36 11.38 -3.69 -10.82
N LEU A 37 10.53 -3.38 -9.85
CA LEU A 37 9.47 -2.38 -10.01
C LEU A 37 10.02 -0.98 -10.24
N LEU A 38 11.04 -0.59 -9.46
CA LEU A 38 11.78 0.66 -9.66
C LEU A 38 12.38 0.72 -11.07
N ALA A 39 13.03 -0.36 -11.51
CA ALA A 39 13.62 -0.43 -12.84
C ALA A 39 12.56 -0.34 -13.95
N GLU A 40 11.44 -1.05 -13.82
CA GLU A 40 10.36 -1.05 -14.81
C GLU A 40 9.66 0.31 -14.92
N VAL A 41 9.33 0.95 -13.80
CA VAL A 41 8.76 2.30 -13.79
C VAL A 41 9.73 3.30 -14.42
N LYS A 42 11.01 3.23 -14.07
CA LYS A 42 12.04 4.08 -14.68
C LYS A 42 12.14 3.88 -16.19
N ARG A 43 12.13 2.63 -16.67
CA ARG A 43 12.19 2.31 -18.11
C ARG A 43 10.91 2.70 -18.85
N LEU A 44 9.77 2.74 -18.17
CA LEU A 44 8.52 3.30 -18.71
C LEU A 44 8.59 4.83 -18.85
N GLY A 45 9.54 5.50 -18.17
CA GLY A 45 9.63 6.96 -18.11
C GLY A 45 8.93 7.57 -16.89
N GLY A 46 8.43 6.74 -15.98
CA GLY A 46 7.74 7.16 -14.77
C GLY A 46 8.67 7.83 -13.75
N ARG A 47 8.13 8.80 -13.01
CA ARG A 47 8.81 9.57 -11.96
C ARG A 47 7.99 9.58 -10.67
N ASN A 48 8.61 9.99 -9.55
CA ASN A 48 7.92 10.14 -8.27
C ASN A 48 7.21 8.85 -7.79
N LEU A 49 7.87 7.69 -7.97
CA LEU A 49 7.28 6.41 -7.59
C LEU A 49 7.06 6.33 -6.07
N VAL A 50 5.83 6.05 -5.68
CA VAL A 50 5.43 5.67 -4.33
C VAL A 50 4.92 4.24 -4.34
N ILE A 51 5.52 3.38 -3.52
CA ILE A 51 5.04 2.02 -3.27
C ILE A 51 4.32 2.05 -1.93
N SER A 52 3.00 1.90 -1.96
CA SER A 52 2.11 1.90 -0.80
C SER A 52 1.74 0.48 -0.41
N THR A 53 2.05 0.08 0.83
CA THR A 53 1.80 -1.28 1.37
C THR A 53 1.54 -1.22 2.87
N ASN A 54 1.05 -2.33 3.45
CA ASN A 54 0.94 -2.51 4.90
C ASN A 54 2.16 -3.21 5.52
N VAL A 55 3.29 -3.22 4.81
CA VAL A 55 4.52 -3.78 5.37
C VAL A 55 5.10 -2.79 6.38
N PRO A 56 5.24 -3.16 7.66
CA PRO A 56 5.79 -2.26 8.67
C PRO A 56 7.25 -1.92 8.31
N LEU A 57 7.52 -0.62 8.29
CA LEU A 57 8.84 -0.06 8.06
C LEU A 57 9.65 -0.16 9.37
N ARG A 58 10.90 -0.61 9.28
CA ARG A 58 11.89 -0.48 10.35
C ARG A 58 12.24 1.00 10.54
N GLN A 59 12.91 1.31 11.65
CA GLN A 59 13.42 2.66 11.93
C GLN A 59 14.38 3.20 10.85
N ASP A 60 15.00 2.31 10.07
CA ASP A 60 15.88 2.60 8.93
C ASP A 60 15.13 2.77 7.58
N GLY A 61 13.80 2.66 7.57
CA GLY A 61 12.96 2.75 6.37
C GLY A 61 12.89 1.45 5.54
N LEU A 62 13.55 0.37 5.95
CA LEU A 62 13.50 -0.92 5.28
C LEU A 62 12.37 -1.81 5.85
N PRO A 63 11.76 -2.70 5.04
CA PRO A 63 10.78 -3.68 5.53
C PRO A 63 11.35 -4.57 6.65
N TYR A 64 10.55 -4.91 7.66
CA TYR A 64 10.94 -5.93 8.64
C TYR A 64 11.16 -7.29 7.94
N ALA A 65 12.38 -7.83 7.98
CA ALA A 65 12.75 -9.11 7.35
C ALA A 65 11.94 -10.35 7.84
N SER A 66 11.17 -10.19 8.91
CA SER A 66 10.42 -11.24 9.60
C SER A 66 8.94 -10.89 9.85
N TYR A 67 8.30 -10.09 8.98
CA TYR A 67 6.84 -9.96 9.05
C TYR A 67 6.23 -11.36 8.78
N ARG A 68 5.82 -12.05 9.84
CA ARG A 68 5.39 -13.46 9.74
C ARG A 68 4.04 -13.60 9.04
N LYS A 69 3.22 -12.55 9.05
CA LYS A 69 1.94 -12.45 8.36
C LYS A 69 1.46 -11.00 8.45
N ILE A 70 1.00 -10.43 7.35
CA ILE A 70 0.29 -9.14 7.32
C ILE A 70 -1.10 -9.48 6.76
N ASP A 71 -2.17 -9.02 7.40
CA ASP A 71 -3.51 -9.48 7.03
C ASP A 71 -4.00 -8.89 5.68
N ASP A 72 -3.42 -7.77 5.25
CA ASP A 72 -3.61 -7.23 3.91
C ASP A 72 -2.26 -7.14 3.16
N GLU A 73 -2.05 -8.09 2.26
CA GLU A 73 -0.86 -8.18 1.40
C GLU A 73 -0.94 -7.35 0.11
N GLY A 74 -1.96 -6.49 0.01
CA GLY A 74 -2.15 -5.60 -1.14
C GLY A 74 -0.97 -4.65 -1.37
N VAL A 75 -0.71 -4.39 -2.65
CA VAL A 75 0.30 -3.42 -3.10
C VAL A 75 -0.38 -2.44 -4.02
N ALA A 76 -0.18 -1.14 -3.77
CA ALA A 76 -0.54 -0.09 -4.70
C ALA A 76 0.69 0.75 -5.03
N VAL A 77 0.91 1.05 -6.31
CA VAL A 77 1.96 1.94 -6.76
C VAL A 77 1.40 3.13 -7.49
N TYR A 78 2.02 4.27 -7.24
CA TYR A 78 1.67 5.56 -7.81
C TYR A 78 2.92 6.21 -8.40
N PHE A 79 2.81 6.75 -9.59
CA PHE A 79 3.92 7.48 -10.22
C PHE A 79 3.38 8.46 -11.26
N THR A 80 4.21 9.41 -11.68
CA THR A 80 3.88 10.35 -12.75
C THR A 80 4.47 9.88 -14.07
N LEU A 81 3.66 9.79 -15.12
CA LEU A 81 4.08 9.47 -16.49
C LEU A 81 3.56 10.55 -17.43
N ASP A 82 4.44 11.22 -18.18
CA ASP A 82 4.08 12.29 -19.12
C ASP A 82 3.17 13.40 -18.54
N GLY A 83 3.33 13.70 -17.25
CA GLY A 83 2.54 14.70 -16.53
C GLY A 83 1.24 14.16 -15.90
N GLU A 84 0.86 12.93 -16.19
CA GLU A 84 -0.33 12.28 -15.63
C GLU A 84 0.01 11.40 -14.42
N GLN A 85 -0.90 11.36 -13.44
CA GLN A 85 -0.78 10.47 -12.28
C GLN A 85 -1.28 9.07 -12.63
N MET A 86 -0.43 8.08 -12.44
CA MET A 86 -0.70 6.68 -12.72
C MET A 86 -0.86 5.88 -11.44
N SER A 87 -1.77 4.91 -11.43
CA SER A 87 -1.92 3.96 -10.33
C SER A 87 -2.05 2.51 -10.78
N PHE A 88 -1.30 1.61 -10.16
CA PHE A 88 -1.45 0.16 -10.32
C PHE A 88 -1.61 -0.47 -8.95
N ALA A 89 -2.55 -1.41 -8.80
CA ALA A 89 -2.70 -2.14 -7.55
C ALA A 89 -3.00 -3.62 -7.76
N CYS A 90 -2.48 -4.45 -6.86
CA CYS A 90 -2.67 -5.90 -6.87
C CYS A 90 -2.77 -6.42 -5.44
N ASP A 91 -3.80 -7.22 -5.19
CA ASP A 91 -4.04 -7.92 -3.92
C ASP A 91 -4.57 -9.35 -4.17
N ARG A 92 -4.26 -9.91 -5.35
CA ARG A 92 -4.71 -11.23 -5.79
C ARG A 92 -3.96 -12.36 -5.08
N TRP A 93 -2.71 -12.10 -4.71
CA TRP A 93 -1.81 -13.10 -4.15
C TRP A 93 -1.70 -12.94 -2.64
N ASP A 94 -1.44 -14.04 -1.94
CA ASP A 94 -1.30 -14.10 -0.47
C ASP A 94 0.05 -13.58 0.06
N ARG A 95 0.83 -12.92 -0.79
CA ARG A 95 2.17 -12.40 -0.49
C ARG A 95 2.41 -11.08 -1.17
N VAL A 96 2.97 -10.14 -0.41
CA VAL A 96 3.26 -8.77 -0.88
C VAL A 96 4.22 -8.79 -2.06
N GLU A 97 5.28 -9.59 -1.97
CA GLU A 97 6.28 -9.75 -3.03
C GLU A 97 5.68 -10.29 -4.34
N HIS A 98 4.65 -11.15 -4.25
CA HIS A 98 3.96 -11.70 -5.42
C HIS A 98 3.01 -10.68 -6.06
N ASN A 99 2.27 -9.92 -5.24
CA ASN A 99 1.46 -8.80 -5.72
C ASN A 99 2.32 -7.73 -6.39
N MET A 100 3.46 -7.40 -5.79
CA MET A 100 4.43 -6.48 -6.37
C MET A 100 4.98 -7.00 -7.70
N HIS A 101 5.36 -8.27 -7.77
CA HIS A 101 5.85 -8.89 -9.00
C HIS A 101 4.78 -8.95 -10.11
N ALA A 102 3.51 -9.13 -9.77
CA ALA A 102 2.42 -9.06 -10.73
C ALA A 102 2.29 -7.66 -11.36
N ILE A 103 2.52 -6.60 -10.57
CA ILE A 103 2.56 -5.22 -11.08
C ILE A 103 3.77 -5.03 -12.01
N VAL A 104 4.96 -5.54 -11.64
CA VAL A 104 6.16 -5.54 -12.50
C VAL A 104 5.83 -6.15 -13.87
N LYS A 105 5.22 -7.34 -13.88
CA LYS A 105 4.84 -8.04 -15.12
C LYS A 105 3.81 -7.27 -15.93
N THR A 106 2.91 -6.56 -15.26
CA THR A 106 1.93 -5.70 -15.93
C THR A 106 2.62 -4.56 -16.66
N ILE A 107 3.53 -3.84 -15.98
CA ILE A 107 4.28 -2.73 -16.59
C ILE A 107 5.17 -3.21 -17.74
N ASP A 108 5.85 -4.34 -17.58
CA ASP A 108 6.68 -4.96 -18.61
C ASP A 108 5.85 -5.30 -19.87
N ALA A 109 4.68 -5.90 -19.69
CA ALA A 109 3.76 -6.19 -20.79
C ALA A 109 3.27 -4.92 -21.51
N LEU A 110 2.89 -3.88 -20.75
CA LEU A 110 2.48 -2.59 -21.30
C LEU A 110 3.60 -1.94 -22.11
N ARG A 111 4.83 -1.98 -21.61
CA ARG A 111 6.01 -1.51 -22.36
C ARG A 111 6.26 -2.33 -23.63
N GLY A 112 6.03 -3.65 -23.58
CA GLY A 112 6.08 -4.51 -24.74
C GLY A 112 5.12 -4.06 -25.84
N ILE A 113 3.85 -3.79 -25.47
CA ILE A 113 2.81 -3.27 -26.36
C ILE A 113 3.24 -1.93 -26.97
N ALA A 114 3.68 -0.98 -26.13
CA ALA A 114 4.12 0.35 -26.57
C ALA A 114 5.25 0.27 -27.61
N ARG A 115 6.21 -0.65 -27.43
CA ARG A 115 7.34 -0.84 -28.35
C ARG A 115 6.92 -1.31 -29.75
N TRP A 116 5.82 -2.04 -29.87
CA TRP A 116 5.37 -2.59 -31.16
C TRP A 116 4.56 -1.61 -32.02
N GLY A 117 4.50 -0.33 -31.65
CA GLY A 117 3.91 0.72 -32.49
C GLY A 117 2.43 1.00 -32.24
N THR A 118 1.85 0.48 -31.16
CA THR A 118 0.47 0.80 -30.71
C THR A 118 0.47 1.81 -29.55
N GLY A 119 1.41 2.77 -29.59
CA GLY A 119 1.61 3.76 -28.52
C GLY A 119 0.37 4.60 -28.19
N ASP A 120 -0.49 4.88 -29.18
CA ASP A 120 -1.75 5.58 -28.96
C ASP A 120 -2.76 4.73 -28.16
N MET A 121 -2.78 3.41 -28.40
CA MET A 121 -3.59 2.47 -27.61
C MET A 121 -3.05 2.34 -26.18
N MET A 122 -1.73 2.51 -25.99
CA MET A 122 -1.11 2.52 -24.67
C MET A 122 -1.60 3.72 -23.84
N LYS A 123 -1.63 4.93 -24.42
CA LYS A 123 -2.19 6.12 -23.73
C LYS A 123 -3.68 5.95 -23.38
N ALA A 124 -4.46 5.32 -24.26
CA ALA A 124 -5.87 5.01 -23.99
C ALA A 124 -6.05 3.94 -22.88
N ALA A 125 -5.13 2.98 -22.77
CA ALA A 125 -5.15 2.03 -21.65
C ALA A 125 -4.78 2.70 -20.32
N PHE A 126 -3.88 3.68 -20.35
CA PHE A 126 -3.45 4.44 -19.17
C PHE A 126 -4.52 5.37 -18.58
N THR A 127 -5.46 5.85 -19.39
CA THR A 127 -6.60 6.66 -18.90
C THR A 127 -7.49 5.88 -17.92
N GLY A 128 -7.60 4.55 -18.10
CA GLY A 128 -8.27 3.66 -17.14
C GLY A 128 -7.50 3.46 -15.82
N PHE A 129 -6.23 3.86 -15.78
CA PHE A 129 -5.34 3.75 -14.61
C PHE A 129 -5.00 5.10 -13.99
N THR A 130 -5.55 6.20 -14.51
CA THR A 130 -5.35 7.55 -13.96
C THR A 130 -5.79 7.55 -12.50
N ALA A 131 -4.87 7.96 -11.62
CA ALA A 131 -5.16 8.00 -10.21
C ALA A 131 -6.15 9.12 -9.92
N LEU A 132 -7.34 8.76 -9.43
CA LEU A 132 -8.17 9.71 -8.69
C LEU A 132 -7.38 10.15 -7.44
N PRO A 133 -7.57 11.40 -6.96
CA PRO A 133 -6.90 11.84 -5.74
C PRO A 133 -7.19 10.83 -4.62
N SER A 134 -6.13 10.19 -4.11
CA SER A 134 -6.23 9.35 -2.91
C SER A 134 -6.89 10.20 -1.81
N PRO A 135 -7.78 9.62 -0.98
CA PRO A 135 -8.51 10.37 0.05
C PRO A 135 -7.52 11.22 0.84
N THR A 136 -7.64 12.54 0.68
CA THR A 136 -6.56 13.49 1.01
C THR A 136 -6.49 13.80 2.51
N THR A 137 -7.38 13.23 3.31
CA THR A 137 -7.40 13.46 4.76
C THR A 137 -6.61 12.36 5.47
N VAL A 138 -5.29 12.54 5.57
CA VAL A 138 -4.47 11.77 6.50
C VAL A 138 -4.92 12.18 7.91
N ARG A 139 -5.79 11.37 8.53
CA ARG A 139 -6.21 11.58 9.91
C ARG A 139 -5.00 11.45 10.82
N THR A 140 -4.89 12.35 11.80
CA THR A 140 -3.85 12.28 12.83
C THR A 140 -4.05 11.02 13.68
N TRP A 141 -2.98 10.50 14.28
CA TRP A 141 -3.09 9.33 15.15
C TRP A 141 -4.07 9.55 16.32
N ARG A 142 -4.23 10.81 16.76
CA ARG A 142 -5.18 11.20 17.81
C ARG A 142 -6.63 11.08 17.36
N GLU A 143 -6.92 11.53 16.14
CA GLU A 143 -8.24 11.37 15.52
C GLU A 143 -8.57 9.91 15.21
N VAL A 144 -7.57 9.10 14.84
CA VAL A 144 -7.75 7.67 14.55
C VAL A 144 -8.02 6.88 15.83
N LEU A 145 -7.29 7.14 16.91
CA LEU A 145 -7.46 6.46 18.20
C LEU A 145 -8.57 7.08 19.09
N GLY A 146 -9.17 8.19 18.66
CA GLY A 146 -10.24 8.87 19.39
C GLY A 146 -9.80 9.44 20.73
N VAL A 147 -8.54 9.87 20.84
CA VAL A 147 -7.97 10.48 22.05
C VAL A 147 -7.88 12.00 21.90
N ALA A 148 -7.80 12.72 23.03
CA ALA A 148 -7.72 14.17 23.03
C ALA A 148 -6.48 14.68 22.25
N ALA A 149 -6.61 15.85 21.62
CA ALA A 149 -5.57 16.46 20.78
C ALA A 149 -4.25 16.73 21.55
N ASP A 150 -4.32 16.85 22.86
CA ASP A 150 -3.20 17.10 23.78
C ASP A 150 -2.75 15.86 24.56
N ALA A 151 -3.31 14.68 24.27
CA ALA A 151 -2.95 13.44 24.96
C ALA A 151 -1.43 13.15 24.83
N ARG A 152 -0.79 12.97 26.00
CA ARG A 152 0.64 12.61 26.14
C ARG A 152 0.88 11.28 26.85
N ASP A 153 -0.13 10.74 27.51
CA ASP A 153 0.00 9.50 28.28
C ASP A 153 -0.10 8.25 27.38
N MET A 154 1.02 7.57 27.18
CA MET A 154 1.10 6.35 26.38
C MET A 154 0.21 5.20 26.92
N SER A 155 -0.03 5.15 28.22
CA SER A 155 -0.88 4.11 28.82
C SER A 155 -2.35 4.26 28.38
N LEU A 156 -2.84 5.50 28.33
CA LEU A 156 -4.16 5.87 27.84
C LEU A 156 -4.31 5.60 26.34
N VAL A 157 -3.28 5.95 25.55
CA VAL A 157 -3.24 5.67 24.11
C VAL A 157 -3.32 4.17 23.83
N ARG A 158 -2.56 3.35 24.56
CA ARG A 158 -2.60 1.88 24.44
C ARG A 158 -3.95 1.29 24.86
N ALA A 159 -4.60 1.87 25.87
CA ALA A 159 -5.93 1.44 26.29
C ALA A 159 -6.99 1.73 25.21
N ALA A 160 -6.99 2.94 24.65
CA ALA A 160 -7.88 3.33 23.55
C ALA A 160 -7.70 2.43 22.32
N TYR A 161 -6.44 2.18 21.94
CA TYR A 161 -6.10 1.24 20.86
C TYR A 161 -6.69 -0.16 21.11
N ARG A 162 -6.52 -0.74 22.31
CA ARG A 162 -7.05 -2.10 22.61
C ARG A 162 -8.57 -2.18 22.49
N VAL A 163 -9.28 -1.14 22.92
CA VAL A 163 -10.75 -1.07 22.80
C VAL A 163 -11.18 -1.05 21.34
N LEU A 164 -10.55 -0.19 20.53
CA LEU A 164 -10.85 -0.07 19.09
C LEU A 164 -10.44 -1.32 18.31
N ALA A 165 -9.27 -1.88 18.58
CA ALA A 165 -8.80 -3.12 17.96
C ALA A 165 -9.73 -4.30 18.23
N SER A 166 -10.26 -4.42 19.45
CA SER A 166 -11.22 -5.49 19.80
C SER A 166 -12.57 -5.33 19.08
N ARG A 167 -12.99 -4.09 18.82
CA ARG A 167 -14.24 -3.77 18.11
C ARG A 167 -14.14 -3.93 16.60
N HIS A 168 -13.02 -3.51 16.02
CA HIS A 168 -12.80 -3.51 14.58
C HIS A 168 -11.97 -4.71 14.10
N HIS A 169 -11.84 -5.74 14.94
CA HIS A 169 -11.09 -6.94 14.59
C HIS A 169 -11.71 -7.61 13.34
N PRO A 170 -10.91 -7.97 12.34
CA PRO A 170 -11.40 -8.64 11.13
C PRO A 170 -12.25 -9.89 11.39
N ASP A 171 -11.83 -10.70 12.36
CA ASP A 171 -12.55 -11.93 12.75
C ASP A 171 -13.92 -11.69 13.40
N LYS A 172 -14.25 -10.44 13.76
CA LYS A 172 -15.55 -10.03 14.34
C LYS A 172 -16.39 -9.21 13.37
N GLY A 173 -16.08 -9.24 12.08
CA GLY A 173 -16.78 -8.49 11.04
C GLY A 173 -16.24 -7.06 10.82
N GLY A 174 -15.09 -6.72 11.40
CA GLY A 174 -14.38 -5.47 11.13
C GLY A 174 -13.62 -5.48 9.79
N SER A 175 -13.15 -4.30 9.37
CA SER A 175 -12.32 -4.16 8.17
C SER A 175 -10.83 -4.24 8.51
N HIS A 176 -10.08 -4.94 7.66
CA HIS A 176 -8.62 -5.00 7.72
C HIS A 176 -7.97 -3.61 7.54
N GLU A 177 -8.61 -2.75 6.74
CA GLU A 177 -8.17 -1.38 6.52
C GLU A 177 -8.24 -0.58 7.82
N THR A 178 -9.34 -0.71 8.57
CA THR A 178 -9.51 -0.04 9.88
C THR A 178 -8.48 -0.54 10.89
N MET A 179 -8.22 -1.86 10.95
CA MET A 179 -7.22 -2.41 11.86
C MET A 179 -5.80 -1.92 11.53
N THR A 180 -5.48 -1.80 10.24
CA THR A 180 -4.21 -1.25 9.75
C THR A 180 -4.06 0.22 10.13
N GLU A 181 -5.11 1.01 9.94
CA GLU A 181 -5.14 2.44 10.32
C GLU A 181 -4.88 2.61 11.83
N LEU A 182 -5.49 1.79 12.68
CA LEU A 182 -5.26 1.77 14.13
C LEU A 182 -3.81 1.42 14.51
N ASN A 183 -3.23 0.42 13.84
CA ASN A 183 -1.83 0.03 14.06
C ASN A 183 -0.86 1.15 13.67
N ALA A 184 -1.10 1.79 12.52
CA ALA A 184 -0.30 2.93 12.06
C ALA A 184 -0.36 4.11 13.05
N ALA A 185 -1.56 4.40 13.58
CA ALA A 185 -1.75 5.44 14.57
C ALA A 185 -1.00 5.14 15.88
N LEU A 186 -1.04 3.90 16.37
CA LEU A 186 -0.30 3.50 17.57
C LEU A 186 1.21 3.66 17.37
N ALA A 187 1.76 3.21 16.24
CA ALA A 187 3.19 3.35 15.94
C ALA A 187 3.63 4.82 15.85
N GLN A 188 2.79 5.68 15.29
CA GLN A 188 3.05 7.12 15.25
C GLN A 188 3.04 7.74 16.65
N ALA A 189 2.09 7.35 17.51
CA ALA A 189 2.03 7.81 18.89
C ALA A 189 3.27 7.38 19.70
N GLU A 190 3.73 6.13 19.53
CA GLU A 190 4.93 5.62 20.18
C GLU A 190 6.19 6.41 19.80
N LYS A 191 6.31 6.77 18.52
CA LYS A 191 7.42 7.59 18.03
C LYS A 191 7.36 9.04 18.54
N GLU A 192 6.17 9.61 18.70
CA GLU A 192 6.00 11.00 19.14
C GLU A 192 6.16 11.16 20.66
N LEU A 193 5.66 10.22 21.45
CA LEU A 193 5.53 10.36 22.91
C LEU A 193 6.64 9.66 23.70
N ASN A 194 7.47 8.83 23.05
CA ASN A 194 8.60 8.15 23.68
C ASN A 194 9.89 8.42 22.87
N PRO A 195 10.47 9.63 22.97
CA PRO A 195 11.65 10.04 22.21
C PRO A 195 12.93 9.29 22.61
#